data_AF-A0A2C9JFQ0-F1
#
_entry.id   AF-A0A2C9JFQ0-F1
#
_cell.length_a   1.000
_cell.length_b   1.000
_cell.length_c   1.000
_cell.angle_alpha   90.00
_cell.angle_beta   90.00
_cell.angle_gamma   90.00
#
_symmetry.space_group_name_H-M   'P 1'
#
loop_
_entity.id
_entity.type
_entity.pdbx_description
1 polymer ?
#
loop_
_entity_poly.entity_id
_entity_poly.type
_entity_poly.pdbx_seq_one_letter_code
_entity_poly.pdbx_strand_id
1 'polypeptide(L)'
;MTQTGQPAIRDYHLENWVWDRNSKPAEVLLSSTHEAAYFYIDPIIESTGTVAVRVSILPGKDKESWGLSYKGFIWHNGISKRYCDPFYERSTVIGVLLNRYKGTLSFFKNGVSLGEAFNGLNAVKEPLYPMISSSATQTELELGARTCRYVTLQEKCFSKIRNSLQDTDSIDNLPLPRLMKLHLKML
;
A
#
# COMPACT_ATOMS: atom_id res chain seq x y z
N MET A 1 -28.98 23.10 -1.70
CA MET A 1 -27.50 23.05 -1.72
C MET A 1 -27.09 21.60 -1.86
N THR A 2 -26.41 21.31 -2.96
CA THR A 2 -26.01 20.00 -3.45
C THR A 2 -24.98 19.35 -2.53
N GLN A 3 -25.35 18.26 -1.85
CA GLN A 3 -24.37 17.30 -1.36
C GLN A 3 -23.92 16.46 -2.56
N THR A 4 -22.71 16.75 -3.03
CA THR A 4 -21.99 15.93 -4.00
C THR A 4 -21.73 14.58 -3.35
N GLY A 5 -22.56 13.59 -3.69
CA GLY A 5 -22.26 12.19 -3.40
C GLY A 5 -20.99 11.80 -4.15
N GLN A 6 -19.87 11.70 -3.43
CA GLN A 6 -18.76 10.88 -3.90
C GLN A 6 -19.31 9.47 -4.14
N PRO A 7 -19.00 8.80 -5.26
CA PRO A 7 -19.44 7.44 -5.46
C PRO A 7 -18.80 6.62 -4.35
N ALA A 8 -19.61 6.15 -3.40
CA ALA A 8 -19.19 5.12 -2.47
C ALA A 8 -18.63 3.98 -3.33
N ILE A 9 -17.33 3.74 -3.24
CA ILE A 9 -16.67 2.70 -4.00
C ILE A 9 -17.16 1.38 -3.38
N ARG A 10 -18.22 0.81 -3.97
CA ARG A 10 -19.11 -0.22 -3.40
C ARG A 10 -18.46 -1.57 -3.04
N ASP A 11 -17.15 -1.72 -3.26
CA ASP A 11 -16.46 -3.01 -3.19
C ASP A 11 -15.34 -3.07 -2.14
N TYR A 12 -15.11 -2.00 -1.37
CA TYR A 12 -14.10 -2.02 -0.30
C TYR A 12 -14.73 -2.40 1.02
N HIS A 13 -14.14 -3.38 1.70
CA HIS A 13 -14.49 -3.78 3.06
C HIS A 13 -13.67 -2.98 4.04
N LEU A 14 -14.34 -2.35 5.01
CA LEU A 14 -13.66 -1.73 6.15
C LEU A 14 -13.07 -2.83 7.04
N GLU A 15 -11.81 -2.67 7.41
CA GLU A 15 -11.11 -3.54 8.33
C GLU A 15 -10.81 -2.79 9.63
N ASN A 16 -10.68 -3.53 10.73
CA ASN A 16 -10.40 -2.99 12.05
C ASN A 16 -9.14 -3.62 12.67
N TRP A 17 -8.16 -3.97 11.83
CA TRP A 17 -6.87 -4.47 12.33
C TRP A 17 -6.09 -3.35 13.02
N VAL A 18 -5.27 -3.71 14.00
CA VAL A 18 -4.49 -2.79 14.84
C VAL A 18 -3.01 -3.20 14.85
N TRP A 19 -2.14 -2.37 15.40
CA TRP A 19 -0.73 -2.76 15.58
C TRP A 19 -0.61 -3.95 16.52
N ASP A 20 0.20 -4.93 16.13
CA ASP A 20 0.40 -6.13 16.92
C ASP A 20 1.32 -5.86 18.13
N ARG A 21 0.77 -6.05 19.33
CA ARG A 21 1.49 -5.91 20.61
C ARG A 21 2.65 -6.89 20.79
N ASN A 22 2.62 -8.04 20.11
CA ASN A 22 3.62 -9.10 20.25
C ASN A 22 4.71 -8.99 19.19
N SER A 23 4.44 -8.30 18.07
CA SER A 23 5.37 -8.15 16.95
C SER A 23 5.99 -6.75 16.91
N LYS A 24 6.55 -6.30 18.04
CA LYS A 24 7.22 -5.00 18.18
C LYS A 24 8.43 -5.07 19.13
N PRO A 25 9.39 -4.14 19.01
CA PRO A 25 10.43 -3.96 20.02
C PRO A 25 9.83 -3.58 21.40
N ALA A 26 10.59 -3.82 22.47
CA ALA A 26 10.20 -3.44 23.83
C ALA A 26 10.05 -1.91 23.99
N GLU A 27 10.85 -1.14 23.25
CA GLU A 27 10.91 0.33 23.29
C GLU A 27 9.72 1.03 22.62
N VAL A 28 9.03 0.35 21.71
CA VAL A 28 7.85 0.91 21.03
C VAL A 28 6.65 0.75 21.95
N LEU A 29 6.02 1.86 22.33
CA LEU A 29 4.77 1.83 23.09
C LEU A 29 3.59 1.87 22.12
N LEU A 30 2.51 1.16 22.45
CA LEU A 30 1.24 1.25 21.72
C LEU A 30 0.22 1.97 22.59
N SER A 31 -0.67 2.73 21.96
CA SER A 31 -1.89 3.24 22.58
C SER A 31 -2.76 2.12 23.14
N SER A 32 -3.69 2.44 24.04
CA SER A 32 -4.63 1.46 24.62
C SER A 32 -5.50 0.74 23.57
N THR A 33 -5.78 1.41 22.45
CA THR A 33 -6.51 0.83 21.30
C THR A 33 -5.59 0.11 20.30
N HIS A 34 -4.28 0.21 20.49
CA HIS A 34 -3.24 -0.26 19.56
C HIS A 34 -3.30 0.36 18.16
N GLU A 35 -3.95 1.50 17.99
CA GLU A 35 -4.04 2.19 16.68
C GLU A 35 -2.90 3.19 16.46
N ALA A 36 -2.35 3.74 17.55
CA ALA A 36 -1.13 4.55 17.53
C ALA A 36 0.07 3.80 18.12
N ALA A 37 1.23 3.99 17.51
CA ALA A 37 2.53 3.55 18.00
C ALA A 37 3.45 4.75 18.27
N TYR A 38 4.14 4.72 19.40
CA TYR A 38 5.02 5.78 19.89
C TYR A 38 6.47 5.30 19.91
N PHE A 39 7.35 6.06 19.27
CA PHE A 39 8.79 5.79 19.22
C PHE A 39 9.52 6.80 20.09
N TYR A 40 10.08 6.31 21.20
CA TYR A 40 10.96 7.08 22.08
C TYR A 40 12.39 6.62 21.83
N ILE A 41 13.11 7.35 20.98
CA ILE A 41 14.53 7.12 20.71
C ILE A 41 15.28 8.32 21.27
N ASP A 42 16.42 8.08 21.91
CA ASP A 42 17.35 9.11 22.40
C ASP A 42 17.96 9.84 21.19
N PRO A 43 18.13 11.18 21.18
CA PRO A 43 18.57 11.89 19.99
C PRO A 43 20.06 11.64 19.72
N ILE A 44 20.35 10.54 19.06
CA ILE A 44 21.64 10.28 18.43
C ILE A 44 21.47 10.55 16.94
N ILE A 45 22.22 11.57 16.52
CA ILE A 45 22.34 12.27 15.24
C ILE A 45 22.20 11.32 14.03
N GLU A 46 21.39 11.72 13.04
CA GLU A 46 21.08 11.07 11.73
C GLU A 46 19.81 10.20 11.60
N SER A 47 18.75 10.59 12.27
CA SER A 47 17.46 9.91 12.19
C SER A 47 16.81 9.83 10.78
N THR A 48 16.25 8.66 10.46
CA THR A 48 15.34 8.42 9.33
C THR A 48 14.00 7.77 9.73
N GLY A 49 12.89 8.52 9.69
CA GLY A 49 11.54 7.97 9.86
C GLY A 49 11.02 7.33 8.56
N THR A 50 10.54 6.09 8.58
CA THR A 50 10.10 5.38 7.36
C THR A 50 8.75 4.72 7.56
N VAL A 51 7.78 5.00 6.68
CA VAL A 51 6.53 4.26 6.61
C VAL A 51 6.75 3.10 5.63
N ALA A 52 6.58 1.85 6.06
CA ALA A 52 6.98 0.68 5.28
C ALA A 52 5.85 -0.34 5.10
N VAL A 53 6.04 -1.29 4.21
CA VAL A 53 5.26 -2.54 4.18
C VAL A 53 6.26 -3.69 4.23
N ARG A 54 6.15 -4.47 5.31
CA ARG A 54 6.79 -5.74 5.70
C ARG A 54 8.11 -5.79 6.50
N VAL A 55 8.14 -6.84 7.36
CA VAL A 55 8.95 -7.28 8.53
C VAL A 55 10.45 -6.93 8.60
N SER A 56 10.84 -6.44 9.79
CA SER A 56 12.18 -6.25 10.38
C SER A 56 12.95 -4.93 10.19
N ILE A 57 13.25 -4.35 11.35
CA ILE A 57 14.35 -3.48 11.80
C ILE A 57 15.39 -3.09 10.74
N LEU A 58 15.42 -1.78 10.43
CA LEU A 58 16.20 -1.06 9.40
C LEU A 58 15.60 -1.16 7.98
N PRO A 59 15.16 -0.05 7.39
CA PRO A 59 14.46 -0.07 6.10
C PRO A 59 15.33 -0.67 4.99
N GLY A 60 14.86 -1.78 4.42
CA GLY A 60 15.31 -2.31 3.14
C GLY A 60 16.73 -2.84 3.11
N LYS A 61 17.29 -3.42 4.18
CA LYS A 61 18.56 -4.19 4.09
C LYS A 61 18.35 -5.58 3.47
N ASP A 62 17.15 -6.14 3.63
CA ASP A 62 16.79 -7.46 3.13
C ASP A 62 15.83 -7.40 1.93
N LYS A 63 15.61 -8.57 1.34
CA LYS A 63 14.72 -8.77 0.18
C LYS A 63 13.25 -8.91 0.58
N GLU A 64 12.95 -8.79 1.86
CA GLU A 64 11.66 -9.18 2.44
C GLU A 64 10.77 -7.97 2.76
N SER A 65 11.30 -6.75 2.58
CA SER A 65 10.66 -5.49 2.97
C SER A 65 10.68 -4.45 1.84
N TRP A 66 9.64 -3.60 1.79
CA TRP A 66 9.49 -2.50 0.84
C TRP A 66 9.07 -1.24 1.60
N GLY A 67 9.91 -0.21 1.62
CA GLY A 67 9.68 0.97 2.46
C GLY A 67 9.68 2.29 1.70
N LEU A 68 8.94 3.29 2.21
CA LEU A 68 9.02 4.70 1.82
C LEU A 68 9.50 5.53 3.01
N SER A 69 10.63 6.22 2.85
CA SER A 69 11.12 7.14 3.87
C SER A 69 10.50 8.53 3.73
N TYR A 70 10.38 9.24 4.85
CA TYR A 70 10.00 10.66 4.89
C TYR A 70 10.93 11.58 4.08
N LYS A 71 12.14 11.13 3.72
CA LYS A 71 13.06 11.83 2.81
C LYS A 71 12.69 11.66 1.34
N GLY A 72 11.61 10.94 1.02
CA GLY A 72 11.12 10.73 -0.34
C GLY A 72 11.82 9.58 -1.09
N PHE A 73 12.49 8.67 -0.38
CA PHE A 73 13.18 7.52 -0.97
C PHE A 73 12.42 6.23 -0.72
N ILE A 74 12.34 5.40 -1.75
CA ILE A 74 11.88 4.01 -1.61
C ILE A 74 13.08 3.09 -1.41
N TRP A 75 12.92 2.06 -0.58
CA TRP A 75 13.97 1.14 -0.16
C TRP A 75 13.53 -0.32 -0.29
N HIS A 76 14.38 -1.15 -0.88
CA HIS A 76 14.22 -2.61 -0.99
C HIS A 76 15.55 -3.28 -1.33
N ASN A 77 15.90 -4.40 -0.69
CA ASN A 77 17.09 -5.21 -1.01
C ASN A 77 18.41 -4.41 -1.07
N GLY A 78 18.65 -3.57 -0.08
CA GLY A 78 19.81 -2.69 0.06
C GLY A 78 19.83 -1.50 -0.89
N ILE A 79 18.83 -1.37 -1.78
CA ILE A 79 18.80 -0.35 -2.83
C ILE A 79 17.81 0.74 -2.45
N SER A 80 18.25 1.99 -2.59
CA SER A 80 17.39 3.17 -2.46
C SER A 80 17.23 3.90 -3.79
N LYS A 81 16.06 4.47 -3.99
CA LYS A 81 15.75 5.31 -5.15
C LYS A 81 14.88 6.49 -4.73
N ARG A 82 15.17 7.68 -5.24
CA ARG A 82 14.27 8.84 -5.08
C ARG A 82 12.94 8.55 -5.79
N TYR A 83 11.84 8.76 -5.09
CA TYR A 83 10.50 8.43 -5.55
C TYR A 83 9.55 9.63 -5.47
N CYS A 84 9.66 10.44 -4.41
CA CYS A 84 8.88 11.67 -4.27
C CYS A 84 9.70 12.75 -3.55
N ASP A 85 9.10 13.93 -3.39
CA ASP A 85 9.66 14.97 -2.56
C ASP A 85 9.56 14.60 -1.06
N PRO A 86 10.53 15.01 -0.24
CA PRO A 86 10.47 14.82 1.20
C PRO A 86 9.19 15.39 1.84
N PHE A 87 8.81 14.84 2.98
CA PHE A 87 7.66 15.29 3.77
C PHE A 87 8.02 15.26 5.25
N TYR A 88 7.90 16.41 5.91
CA TYR A 88 8.29 16.61 7.30
C TYR A 88 7.13 17.09 8.17
N GLU A 89 5.98 17.38 7.56
CA GLU A 89 4.82 17.89 8.27
C GLU A 89 4.20 16.78 9.14
N ARG A 90 3.96 17.08 10.42
CA ARG A 90 3.36 16.13 11.38
C ARG A 90 1.96 15.66 10.97
N SER A 91 1.24 16.46 10.20
CA SER A 91 -0.10 16.14 9.69
C SER A 91 -0.08 15.37 8.36
N THR A 92 1.08 14.89 7.91
CA THR A 92 1.18 14.14 6.66
C THR A 92 0.49 12.79 6.78
N VAL A 93 -0.49 12.54 5.91
CA VAL A 93 -1.15 11.25 5.79
C VAL A 93 -0.54 10.49 4.62
N ILE A 94 0.03 9.32 4.90
CA ILE A 94 0.55 8.41 3.87
C ILE A 94 -0.45 7.27 3.66
N GLY A 95 -1.10 7.28 2.49
CA GLY A 95 -1.90 6.16 2.02
C GLY A 95 -1.01 5.09 1.40
N VAL A 96 -1.36 3.82 1.62
CA VAL A 96 -0.60 2.68 1.11
C VAL A 96 -1.56 1.75 0.38
N LEU A 97 -1.26 1.44 -0.88
CA LEU A 97 -2.06 0.53 -1.69
C LEU A 97 -1.20 -0.63 -2.17
N LEU A 98 -1.49 -1.82 -1.64
CA LEU A 98 -0.93 -3.08 -2.12
C LEU A 98 -1.93 -3.77 -3.05
N ASN A 99 -1.60 -3.86 -4.33
CA ASN A 99 -2.37 -4.61 -5.30
C ASN A 99 -1.68 -5.94 -5.60
N ARG A 100 -2.09 -7.02 -4.91
CA ARG A 100 -1.52 -8.37 -5.11
C ARG A 100 -1.82 -8.97 -6.48
N TYR A 101 -2.85 -8.49 -7.18
CA TYR A 101 -3.20 -9.00 -8.51
C TYR A 101 -2.24 -8.45 -9.59
N LYS A 102 -2.03 -7.13 -9.60
CA LYS A 102 -1.03 -6.49 -10.48
C LYS A 102 0.40 -6.66 -9.97
N GLY A 103 0.56 -7.01 -8.69
CA GLY A 103 1.85 -7.12 -8.03
C GLY A 103 2.50 -5.76 -7.73
N THR A 104 1.70 -4.70 -7.51
CA THR A 104 2.21 -3.35 -7.33
C THR A 104 1.99 -2.84 -5.90
N LEU A 105 2.91 -1.99 -5.44
CA LEU A 105 2.81 -1.24 -4.19
C LEU A 105 2.95 0.26 -4.52
N SER A 106 1.99 1.06 -4.10
CA SER A 106 1.93 2.51 -4.37
C SER A 106 1.65 3.29 -3.09
N PHE A 107 2.16 4.52 -3.03
CA PHE A 107 1.96 5.42 -1.91
C PHE A 107 1.17 6.66 -2.34
N PHE A 108 0.47 7.25 -1.38
CA PHE A 108 -0.29 8.48 -1.55
C PHE A 108 0.11 9.46 -0.47
N LYS A 109 0.37 10.73 -0.81
CA LYS A 109 0.58 11.80 0.17
C LYS A 109 -0.68 12.65 0.22
N ASN A 110 -1.33 12.72 1.39
CA ASN A 110 -2.55 13.51 1.61
C ASN A 110 -3.63 13.22 0.55
N GLY A 111 -3.81 11.95 0.20
CA GLY A 111 -4.78 11.49 -0.81
C GLY A 111 -4.32 11.60 -2.27
N VAL A 112 -3.17 12.22 -2.55
CA VAL A 112 -2.62 12.35 -3.92
C VAL A 112 -1.67 11.19 -4.20
N SER A 113 -1.89 10.49 -5.32
CA SER A 113 -1.01 9.39 -5.75
C SER A 113 0.40 9.87 -6.05
N LEU A 114 1.40 9.14 -5.55
CA LEU A 114 2.81 9.35 -5.86
C LEU A 114 3.31 8.43 -6.99
N GLY A 115 2.41 7.65 -7.60
CA GLY A 115 2.73 6.67 -8.65
C GLY A 115 3.08 5.28 -8.11
N GLU A 116 3.49 4.36 -8.98
CA GLU A 116 3.89 3.01 -8.54
C GLU A 116 5.31 3.04 -7.95
N ALA A 117 5.46 2.60 -6.71
CA ALA A 117 6.76 2.53 -6.02
C ALA A 117 7.49 1.22 -6.34
N PHE A 118 6.76 0.11 -6.30
CA PHE A 118 7.32 -1.22 -6.52
C PHE A 118 6.38 -2.09 -7.35
N ASN A 119 6.96 -3.06 -8.05
CA ASN A 119 6.27 -4.07 -8.85
C ASN A 119 6.80 -5.47 -8.53
N GLY A 120 6.17 -6.52 -9.09
CA GLY A 120 6.57 -7.91 -8.87
C GLY A 120 6.13 -8.52 -7.53
N LEU A 121 5.33 -7.82 -6.71
CA LEU A 121 4.85 -8.33 -5.41
C LEU A 121 3.84 -9.48 -5.53
N ASN A 122 3.38 -9.80 -6.74
CA ASN A 122 2.59 -10.99 -7.04
C ASN A 122 3.44 -12.28 -7.03
N ALA A 123 4.76 -12.18 -7.20
CA ALA A 123 5.67 -13.32 -7.11
C ALA A 123 6.00 -13.71 -5.66
N VAL A 124 5.82 -12.79 -4.71
CA VAL A 124 5.99 -13.04 -3.27
C VAL A 124 4.86 -13.94 -2.79
N LYS A 125 5.20 -15.10 -2.22
CA LYS A 125 4.20 -16.11 -1.79
C LYS A 125 3.78 -15.91 -0.35
N GLU A 126 4.70 -15.37 0.45
CA GLU A 126 4.54 -15.09 1.85
C GLU A 126 3.46 -14.01 2.05
N PRO A 127 2.68 -14.08 3.15
CA PRO A 127 1.72 -13.04 3.47
C PRO A 127 2.45 -11.70 3.66
N LEU A 128 1.91 -10.58 3.18
CA LEU A 128 2.52 -9.26 3.39
C LEU A 128 1.76 -8.53 4.50
N TYR A 129 2.48 -7.88 5.40
CA TYR A 129 1.93 -7.16 6.55
C TYR A 129 2.31 -5.68 6.51
N PRO A 130 1.38 -4.75 6.76
CA PRO A 130 1.70 -3.35 7.01
C PRO A 130 2.65 -3.21 8.19
N MET A 131 3.60 -2.28 8.13
CA MET A 131 4.51 -2.01 9.24
C MET A 131 4.97 -0.57 9.26
N ILE A 132 5.56 -0.16 10.38
CA ILE A 132 6.16 1.15 10.52
C ILE A 132 7.52 1.01 11.20
N SER A 133 8.45 1.86 10.82
CA SER A 133 9.73 1.97 11.50
C SER A 133 10.11 3.44 11.66
N SER A 134 10.61 3.78 12.84
CA SER A 134 11.12 5.12 13.10
C SER A 134 12.45 5.00 13.80
N SER A 135 13.41 5.79 13.34
CA SER A 135 14.60 6.14 14.12
C SER A 135 14.52 7.57 14.64
N ALA A 136 13.36 8.23 14.51
CA ALA A 136 13.15 9.62 14.89
C ALA A 136 12.65 9.71 16.32
N THR A 137 13.20 10.69 17.03
CA THR A 137 12.87 10.92 18.42
C THR A 137 11.46 11.48 18.52
N GLN A 138 10.67 10.94 19.45
CA GLN A 138 9.32 11.43 19.76
C GLN A 138 8.37 11.46 18.54
N THR A 139 8.38 10.40 17.74
CA THR A 139 7.40 10.25 16.65
C THR A 139 6.23 9.37 17.06
N GLU A 140 5.04 9.81 16.65
CA GLU A 140 3.80 9.05 16.74
C GLU A 140 3.33 8.70 15.33
N LEU A 141 2.89 7.46 15.15
CA LEU A 141 2.31 6.99 13.89
C LEU A 141 0.98 6.31 14.20
N GLU A 142 -0.10 6.86 13.63
CA GLU A 142 -1.47 6.41 13.82
C GLU A 142 -2.01 5.68 12.58
N LEU A 143 -2.79 4.62 12.82
CA LEU A 143 -3.56 3.93 11.79
C LEU A 143 -4.80 4.72 11.42
N GLY A 144 -4.87 5.14 10.16
CA GLY A 144 -6.08 5.69 9.57
C GLY A 144 -7.07 4.62 9.09
N ALA A 145 -7.77 4.95 8.01
CA ALA A 145 -8.70 4.03 7.35
C ALA A 145 -7.98 2.78 6.84
N ARG A 146 -8.55 1.62 7.15
CA ARG A 146 -8.04 0.30 6.78
C ARG A 146 -9.10 -0.36 5.93
N THR A 147 -8.76 -0.64 4.68
CA THR A 147 -9.73 -1.22 3.75
C THR A 147 -9.07 -2.26 2.87
N CYS A 148 -9.80 -3.32 2.57
CA CYS A 148 -9.39 -4.32 1.59
C CYS A 148 -10.44 -4.46 0.50
N ARG A 149 -10.01 -4.97 -0.66
CA ARG A 149 -10.91 -5.34 -1.76
C ARG A 149 -10.44 -6.67 -2.33
N TYR A 150 -11.38 -7.59 -2.52
CA TYR A 150 -11.11 -8.86 -3.17
C TYR A 150 -11.57 -8.80 -4.62
N VAL A 151 -10.73 -9.28 -5.54
CA VAL A 151 -11.11 -9.42 -6.95
C VAL A 151 -12.18 -10.51 -7.05
N THR A 152 -13.32 -10.14 -7.63
CA THR A 152 -14.46 -11.04 -7.84
C THR A 152 -14.13 -12.15 -8.85
N LEU A 153 -14.87 -13.27 -8.81
CA LEU A 153 -14.74 -14.32 -9.82
C LEU A 153 -14.98 -13.78 -11.24
N GLN A 154 -15.95 -12.86 -11.38
CA GLN A 154 -16.27 -12.23 -12.65
C GLN A 154 -15.09 -11.44 -13.23
N GLU A 155 -14.44 -10.59 -12.42
CA GLU A 155 -13.23 -9.85 -12.83
C GLU A 155 -12.08 -10.82 -13.20
N LYS A 156 -11.91 -11.90 -12.44
CA LYS A 156 -10.92 -12.95 -12.76
C LYS A 156 -11.21 -13.60 -14.11
N CYS A 157 -12.46 -13.96 -14.38
CA CYS A 157 -12.89 -14.53 -15.66
C CYS A 157 -12.64 -13.54 -16.81
N PHE A 158 -13.02 -12.27 -16.64
CA PHE A 158 -12.79 -11.25 -17.66
C PHE A 158 -11.30 -11.07 -17.97
N SER A 159 -10.46 -10.96 -16.94
CA SER A 159 -9.03 -10.83 -17.18
C SER A 159 -8.44 -12.08 -17.84
N LYS A 160 -8.91 -13.28 -17.48
CA LYS A 160 -8.48 -14.52 -18.13
C LYS A 160 -8.85 -14.53 -19.62
N ILE A 161 -10.08 -14.16 -19.97
CA ILE A 161 -10.53 -14.03 -21.36
C ILE A 161 -9.65 -13.02 -22.10
N ARG A 162 -9.47 -11.82 -21.52
CA ARG A 162 -8.68 -10.73 -22.12
C ARG A 162 -7.24 -11.16 -22.41
N ASN A 163 -6.59 -11.84 -21.47
CA ASN A 163 -5.21 -12.30 -21.60
C ASN A 163 -5.04 -13.50 -22.56
N SER A 164 -6.13 -14.21 -22.88
CA SER A 164 -6.12 -15.28 -23.88
C SER A 164 -6.30 -14.78 -25.31
N LEU A 165 -6.64 -13.50 -25.49
CA LEU A 165 -6.80 -12.86 -26.80
C LEU A 165 -5.54 -12.07 -27.16
N GLN A 166 -5.10 -12.17 -28.42
CA GLN A 166 -3.95 -11.41 -28.91
C GLN A 166 -4.30 -9.94 -29.20
N ASP A 167 -5.55 -9.67 -29.58
CA ASP A 167 -6.01 -8.35 -30.00
C ASP A 167 -7.41 -8.02 -29.49
N THR A 168 -7.68 -6.74 -29.29
CA THR A 168 -8.98 -6.19 -28.88
C THR A 168 -10.08 -6.38 -29.91
N ASP A 169 -9.75 -6.45 -31.20
CA ASP A 169 -10.74 -6.64 -32.26
C ASP A 169 -11.35 -8.05 -32.22
N SER A 170 -10.59 -9.03 -31.71
CA SER A 170 -11.08 -10.39 -31.49
C SER A 170 -12.21 -10.47 -30.45
N ILE A 171 -12.37 -9.46 -29.59
CA ILE A 171 -13.42 -9.41 -28.55
C ILE A 171 -14.81 -9.31 -29.20
N ASP A 172 -14.93 -8.65 -30.36
CA ASP A 172 -16.23 -8.46 -31.03
C ASP A 172 -16.80 -9.78 -31.56
N ASN A 173 -15.94 -10.75 -31.85
CA ASN A 173 -16.31 -12.07 -32.36
C ASN A 173 -16.75 -13.05 -31.25
N LEU A 174 -16.55 -12.71 -29.97
CA LEU A 174 -16.96 -13.58 -28.87
C LEU A 174 -18.49 -13.69 -28.78
N PRO A 175 -19.06 -14.85 -28.41
CA PRO A 175 -20.49 -15.01 -28.17
C PRO A 175 -20.90 -14.43 -26.79
N LEU A 176 -20.51 -13.18 -26.52
CA LEU A 176 -20.77 -12.47 -25.27
C LEU A 176 -21.72 -11.28 -25.48
N PRO A 177 -22.52 -10.90 -24.46
CA PRO A 177 -23.31 -9.68 -24.48
C PRO A 177 -22.45 -8.42 -24.74
N ARG A 178 -23.03 -7.41 -25.42
CA ARG A 178 -22.33 -6.16 -25.78
C ARG A 178 -21.66 -5.47 -24.60
N LEU A 179 -22.33 -5.39 -23.44
CA LEU A 179 -21.77 -4.76 -22.24
C LEU A 179 -20.53 -5.48 -21.72
N MET A 180 -20.50 -6.81 -21.82
CA MET A 180 -19.34 -7.62 -21.43
C MET A 180 -18.16 -7.43 -22.38
N LYS A 181 -18.43 -7.31 -23.69
CA LYS A 181 -17.41 -6.99 -24.69
C LYS A 181 -16.80 -5.61 -24.48
N LEU A 182 -17.64 -4.61 -24.21
CA LEU A 182 -17.17 -3.25 -23.88
C LEU A 182 -16.32 -3.25 -22.62
N HIS A 183 -16.74 -3.98 -21.58
CA HIS A 183 -15.94 -4.12 -20.37
C HIS A 183 -14.57 -4.75 -20.65
N LEU A 184 -14.51 -5.83 -21.42
CA LEU A 184 -13.25 -6.47 -21.84
C LEU A 184 -12.31 -5.53 -22.62
N LYS A 185 -12.85 -4.63 -23.45
CA LYS A 185 -12.07 -3.65 -24.21
C LYS A 185 -11.46 -2.54 -23.35
N MET A 186 -12.02 -2.28 -22.16
CA MET A 186 -11.51 -1.30 -21.21
C MET A 186 -10.47 -1.87 -20.23
N LEU A 187 -10.29 -3.21 -20.21
CA LEU A 187 -9.26 -3.92 -19.45
C LEU A 187 -7.94 -3.96 -20.22
#